data_AF-A0A8A0RJ84-F1
#
_entry.id   AF-A0A8A0RJ84-F1
#
_cell.length_a   1.000
_cell.length_b   1.000
_cell.length_c   1.000
_cell.angle_alpha   90.00
_cell.angle_beta   90.00
_cell.angle_gamma   90.00
#
_symmetry.space_group_name_H-M   'P 1'
#
loop_
_entity.id
_entity.type
_entity.pdbx_description
1 polymer ?
#
loop_
_entity_poly.entity_id
_entity_poly.type
_entity_poly.pdbx_seq_one_letter_code
_entity_poly.pdbx_strand_id
1 'polypeptide(L)' 'MTRTGEKVSDEQLKEYLSELIAGDGFPYGYKKLTISLKEDYGLIINHKKVYRLCKELNILGSTHHVQRNWQKERK' A
#
# COMPACT_ATOMS: atom_id res chain seq x y z
N MET A 1 10.28 3.61 -8.21
CA MET A 1 11.23 4.74 -8.23
C MET A 1 10.61 5.82 -7.37
N THR A 2 11.39 6.53 -6.55
CA THR A 2 10.90 7.70 -5.81
C THR A 2 10.78 8.90 -6.76
N ARG A 3 10.05 9.95 -6.36
CA ARG A 3 10.09 11.25 -7.03
C ARG A 3 11.48 11.87 -7.11
N THR A 4 12.43 11.40 -6.31
CA THR A 4 13.86 11.78 -6.34
C THR A 4 14.70 10.98 -7.34
N GLY A 5 14.11 10.01 -8.06
CA GLY A 5 14.80 9.18 -9.05
C GLY A 5 15.48 7.94 -8.47
N GLU A 6 15.34 7.69 -7.17
CA GLU A 6 15.97 6.55 -6.49
C GLU A 6 15.18 5.26 -6.75
N LYS A 7 15.93 4.17 -6.98
CA LYS A 7 15.34 2.83 -7.09
C LYS A 7 14.99 2.35 -5.69
N VAL A 8 13.70 2.29 -5.41
CA VAL A 8 13.19 1.62 -4.19
C VAL A 8 13.18 0.12 -4.44
N SER A 9 13.96 -0.58 -3.62
CA SER A 9 14.01 -2.05 -3.56
C SER A 9 12.70 -2.62 -3.04
N ASP A 10 12.50 -3.91 -3.28
CA ASP A 10 11.27 -4.59 -2.89
C ASP A 10 11.20 -4.70 -1.35
N GLU A 11 12.33 -4.87 -0.68
CA GLU A 11 12.46 -4.89 0.78
C GLU A 11 11.99 -3.58 1.43
N GLN A 12 12.48 -2.42 0.96
CA GLN A 12 12.06 -1.12 1.50
C GLN A 12 10.56 -0.86 1.31
N LEU A 13 9.99 -1.32 0.19
CA LEU A 13 8.54 -1.25 0.01
C LEU A 13 7.80 -2.13 1.01
N LYS A 14 8.33 -3.31 1.35
CA LYS A 14 7.74 -4.19 2.36
C LYS A 14 7.77 -3.54 3.75
N GLU A 15 8.86 -2.86 4.10
CA GLU A 15 8.95 -2.09 5.35
C GLU A 15 7.89 -0.98 5.41
N TYR A 16 7.81 -0.12 4.41
CA TYR A 16 6.80 0.95 4.38
C TYR A 16 5.37 0.40 4.45
N LEU A 17 5.11 -0.71 3.76
CA LEU A 17 3.82 -1.39 3.86
C LEU A 17 3.53 -1.86 5.29
N SER A 18 4.50 -2.49 5.96
CA SER A 18 4.35 -2.95 7.33
C SER A 18 4.14 -1.79 8.30
N GLU A 19 4.86 -0.69 8.14
CA GLU A 19 4.69 0.52 8.95
C GLU A 19 3.31 1.15 8.76
N LEU A 20 2.82 1.25 7.52
CA LEU A 20 1.48 1.76 7.23
C LEU A 20 0.38 0.88 7.87
N ILE A 21 0.57 -0.44 7.88
CA ILE A 21 -0.39 -1.37 8.47
C ILE A 21 -0.34 -1.32 10.00
N ALA A 22 0.86 -1.24 10.57
CA ALA A 22 1.06 -1.16 12.01
C ALA A 22 0.62 0.19 12.59
N GLY A 23 0.80 1.29 11.85
CA GLY A 23 0.52 2.65 12.32
C GLY A 23 -0.96 3.03 12.30
N ASP A 24 -1.69 2.69 11.24
CA ASP A 24 -3.09 3.13 11.06
C ASP A 24 -4.12 2.09 11.52
N GLY A 25 -3.70 0.84 11.77
CA GLY A 25 -4.54 -0.24 12.32
C GLY A 25 -5.75 -0.66 11.47
N PHE A 26 -5.98 -0.02 10.32
CA PHE A 26 -7.10 -0.31 9.42
C PHE A 26 -6.70 -1.24 8.27
N PRO A 27 -7.58 -2.17 7.85
CA PRO A 27 -7.31 -3.04 6.70
C PRO A 27 -7.35 -2.22 5.41
N TYR A 28 -6.20 -1.71 5.01
CA TYR A 28 -6.05 -1.02 3.75
C TYR A 28 -6.05 -2.01 2.58
N GLY A 29 -6.99 -1.82 1.65
CA GLY A 29 -6.83 -2.39 0.31
C GLY A 29 -5.57 -1.83 -0.35
N TYR A 30 -4.93 -2.61 -1.23
CA TYR A 30 -3.72 -2.23 -1.98
C TYR A 30 -3.84 -0.88 -2.71
N LYS A 31 -5.05 -0.46 -3.08
CA LYS A 31 -5.31 0.87 -3.67
C LYS A 31 -5.04 2.01 -2.69
N LYS A 32 -5.47 1.90 -1.43
CA LYS A 32 -5.20 2.92 -0.40
C LYS A 32 -3.71 2.94 -0.03
N LEU A 33 -3.09 1.76 0.11
CA LEU A 33 -1.63 1.67 0.32
C LEU A 33 -0.86 2.37 -0.79
N THR A 34 -1.28 2.21 -2.05
CA THR A 34 -0.64 2.90 -3.19
C THR A 34 -0.79 4.43 -3.10
N ILE A 35 -1.90 4.94 -2.55
CA ILE A 35 -2.13 6.37 -2.37
C ILE A 35 -1.27 6.89 -1.22
N SER A 36 -1.28 6.24 -0.06
CA SER A 36 -0.44 6.61 1.09
C SER A 36 1.06 6.61 0.71
N LEU A 37 1.52 5.61 -0.04
CA LEU A 37 2.90 5.57 -0.55
C LEU A 37 3.23 6.75 -1.49
N LYS A 38 2.24 7.27 -2.21
CA LYS A 38 2.42 8.43 -3.10
C LYS A 38 2.38 9.76 -2.36
N GLU A 39 1.48 9.91 -1.40
CA GLU A 39 1.29 11.16 -0.66
C GLU A 39 2.36 11.35 0.41
N ASP A 40 2.61 10.30 1.20
CA ASP A 40 3.48 10.36 2.39
C ASP A 40 4.95 10.21 1.99
N TYR A 41 5.24 9.26 1.10
CA TYR A 41 6.62 8.91 0.69
C TYR A 41 6.99 9.41 -0.71
N GLY A 42 6.06 10.04 -1.45
CA GLY A 42 6.34 10.53 -2.81
C GLY A 42 6.72 9.43 -3.81
N LEU A 43 6.26 8.19 -3.62
CA LEU A 43 6.69 7.04 -4.41
C LEU A 43 5.95 6.95 -5.75
N ILE A 44 6.71 6.85 -6.84
CA ILE A 44 6.18 6.51 -8.16
C ILE A 44 6.16 4.98 -8.28
N ILE A 45 5.09 4.38 -7.74
CA ILE A 45 4.86 2.94 -7.76
C ILE A 45 3.55 2.57 -8.46
N ASN A 46 3.58 1.45 -9.19
CA ASN A 46 2.41 0.85 -9.81
C ASN A 46 1.65 0.01 -8.77
N HIS A 47 0.32 0.16 -8.73
CA HIS A 47 -0.57 -0.63 -7.88
C HIS A 47 -0.40 -2.15 -8.06
N LYS A 48 0.03 -2.62 -9.24
CA LYS A 48 0.36 -4.04 -9.48
C LYS A 48 1.55 -4.52 -8.62
N LYS A 49 2.55 -3.66 -8.42
CA LYS A 49 3.73 -3.99 -7.59
C LYS A 49 3.32 -4.07 -6.13
N VAL A 50 2.53 -3.11 -5.65
CA VAL A 50 1.97 -3.11 -4.30
C VAL A 50 1.13 -4.37 -4.07
N TYR A 51 0.26 -4.74 -5.02
CA TYR A 51 -0.52 -5.98 -4.93
C TYR A 51 0.35 -7.23 -4.79
N ARG A 52 1.42 -7.37 -5.60
CA ARG A 52 2.37 -8.50 -5.49
C ARG A 52 3.01 -8.57 -4.11
N LEU A 53 3.46 -7.44 -3.57
CA LEU A 53 4.09 -7.36 -2.25
C LEU A 53 3.10 -7.67 -1.12
N CYS A 54 1.88 -7.13 -1.16
CA CYS A 54 0.82 -7.47 -0.20
C CYS A 54 0.48 -8.97 -0.23
N LYS A 55 0.54 -9.60 -1.41
CA LYS A 55 0.31 -11.04 -1.58
C LYS A 55 1.47 -11.86 -0.99
N GLU A 56 2.71 -11.44 -1.22
CA GLU A 56 3.90 -12.08 -0.64
C GLU A 56 3.94 -11.98 0.88
N LEU A 57 3.60 -10.81 1.43
CA LEU A 57 3.55 -10.56 2.88
C LEU A 57 2.35 -11.21 3.58
N ASN A 58 1.48 -11.92 2.84
CA ASN A 58 0.22 -12.50 3.32
C ASN A 58 -0.73 -11.49 4.01
N ILE A 59 -0.52 -10.19 3.80
CA ILE A 59 -1.37 -9.11 4.33
C ILE A 59 -2.76 -9.16 3.68
N LEU A 60 -2.81 -9.58 2.41
CA LEU A 60 -4.06 -9.92 1.72
C LEU A 60 -4.56 -11.29 2.22
N GLY A 61 -4.85 -11.40 3.51
CA GLY A 61 -5.51 -12.55 4.11
C GLY A 61 -6.88 -12.74 3.48
N SER A 62 -7.01 -13.76 2.61
CA SER A 62 -8.22 -14.50 2.28
C SER A 62 -9.55 -13.80 2.59
N THR A 63 -9.90 -12.77 1.82
CA THR A 63 -11.26 -12.22 1.82
C THR A 63 -11.57 -11.68 0.43
N HIS A 64 -11.99 -12.57 -0.48
CA HIS A 64 -12.59 -12.25 -1.78
C HIS A 64 -14.01 -11.66 -1.64
N HIS A 65 -14.38 -11.14 -0.49
CA HIS A 65 -15.73 -10.66 -0.18
C HIS A 65 -15.62 -9.33 0.55
N VAL A 66 -16.33 -8.29 0.11
CA VAL A 66 -16.35 -6.95 0.72
C VAL A 66 -15.20 -6.05 0.29
N GLN A 67 -15.32 -5.51 -0.93
CA GLN A 67 -14.93 -4.13 -1.14
C GLN A 67 -16.02 -3.40 -1.91
N ARG A 68 -17.17 -3.23 -1.24
CA ARG A 68 -18.18 -2.21 -1.57
C ARG A 68 -18.24 -1.27 -0.37
N ASN A 69 -18.19 0.03 -0.63
CA ASN A 69 -18.29 1.15 0.32
C ASN A 69 -17.09 1.42 1.21
N TRP A 70 -16.04 2.04 0.66
CA TRP A 70 -15.16 2.95 1.44
C TRP A 70 -14.65 4.09 0.53
N GLN A 71 -15.61 4.90 0.07
CA GLN A 71 -15.40 6.18 -0.62
C GLN A 71 -16.26 7.20 0.13
N LYS A 72 -15.75 7.74 1.24
CA LYS A 72 -16.15 9.01 1.88
C LYS A 72 -15.30 9.16 3.14
N GLU A 73 -15.09 10.40 3.53
CA GLU A 73 -14.28 10.83 4.69
C GLU A 73 -12.78 10.95 4.40
N ARG A 74 -12.45 11.92 3.54
CA ARG A 74 -11.63 13.08 3.93
C ARG A 74 -12.06 14.27 3.06
N LYS A 75 -12.81 15.19 3.66
CA LYS A 75 -13.05 16.55 3.16
C LYS A 75 -12.90 17.50 4.33
#